data_AF-A0A942PQC0-F1
#
_entry.id   AF-A0A942PQC0-F1
#
_cell.length_a   1.000
_cell.length_b   1.000
_cell.length_c   1.000
_cell.angle_alpha   90.00
_cell.angle_beta   90.00
_cell.angle_gamma   90.00
#
_symmetry.space_group_name_H-M   'P 1'
#
loop_
_entity.id
_entity.type
_entity.pdbx_description
1 polymer ?
#
loop_
_entity_poly.entity_id
_entity_poly.type
_entity_poly.pdbx_seq_one_letter_code
_entity_poly.pdbx_strand_id
1 'polypeptide(L)'
;MGVPNAGLVVSCADCEACCCRLEVLLIGDDGVPPEFTAQNHWGGWVMHRLDDGWCAALDRRTMLCTIYENRPDICRDYQAGDSDCLEQRSLLLNSIVN
;
A
#
# COMPACT_ATOMS: atom_id res chain seq x y z
N MET A 1 -23.74 -17.53 9.86
CA MET A 1 -22.62 -18.11 10.64
C MET A 1 -21.51 -18.39 9.65
N GLY A 2 -20.53 -17.48 9.56
CA GLY A 2 -19.47 -17.53 8.57
C GLY A 2 -18.53 -18.70 8.83
N VAL A 3 -18.17 -19.39 7.76
CA VAL A 3 -17.15 -20.44 7.78
C VAL A 3 -15.80 -19.82 8.18
N PRO A 4 -15.05 -20.39 9.13
CA PRO A 4 -13.67 -19.99 9.34
C PRO A 4 -12.88 -20.46 8.12
N ASN A 5 -12.47 -19.53 7.27
CA ASN A 5 -11.50 -19.81 6.22
C ASN A 5 -10.18 -20.17 6.90
N ALA A 6 -9.95 -21.46 7.10
CA ALA A 6 -8.63 -22.00 7.38
C ALA A 6 -7.80 -21.91 6.09
N GLY A 7 -7.37 -20.71 5.73
CA GLY A 7 -6.52 -20.40 4.59
C GLY A 7 -5.49 -19.37 5.03
N LEU A 8 -4.23 -19.57 4.67
CA LEU A 8 -3.04 -18.78 5.05
C LEU A 8 -3.34 -17.36 5.57
N VAL A 9 -2.85 -17.05 6.77
CA VAL A 9 -2.82 -15.66 7.26
C VAL A 9 -2.10 -14.81 6.22
N VAL A 10 -2.82 -13.88 5.58
CA VAL A 10 -2.26 -13.00 4.57
C VAL A 10 -1.34 -12.01 5.26
N SER A 11 -0.05 -12.05 4.93
CA SER A 11 0.97 -11.15 5.46
C SER A 11 1.49 -10.22 4.37
N CYS A 12 1.82 -8.99 4.77
CA CYS A 12 2.52 -8.02 3.92
C CYS A 12 3.96 -8.45 3.63
N ALA A 13 4.56 -9.31 4.47
CA ALA A 13 5.93 -9.79 4.29
C ALA A 13 6.12 -10.58 2.98
N ASP A 14 5.05 -11.14 2.43
CA ASP A 14 5.08 -12.00 1.24
C ASP A 14 4.38 -11.37 0.02
N CYS A 15 3.98 -10.09 0.08
CA CYS A 15 3.22 -9.43 -0.99
C CYS A 15 4.08 -8.62 -1.98
N GLU A 16 5.40 -8.59 -1.74
CA GLU A 16 6.33 -7.71 -2.42
C GLU A 16 5.82 -6.26 -2.44
N ALA A 17 5.26 -5.83 -1.31
CA ALA A 17 4.67 -4.54 -1.03
C ALA A 17 3.56 -4.04 -1.98
N CYS A 18 2.87 -4.87 -2.78
CA CYS A 18 1.98 -4.45 -3.88
C CYS A 18 1.15 -3.16 -3.67
N CYS A 19 0.58 -2.92 -2.48
CA CYS A 19 -0.16 -1.70 -2.14
C CYS A 19 0.67 -0.41 -2.22
N CYS A 20 1.97 -0.45 -1.93
CA CYS A 20 2.86 0.72 -2.02
C CYS A 20 3.17 1.15 -3.47
N ARG A 21 2.63 0.47 -4.50
CA ARG A 21 2.68 0.94 -5.91
C ARG A 21 1.47 1.79 -6.28
N LEU A 22 0.41 1.73 -5.48
CA LEU A 22 -0.84 2.43 -5.75
C LEU A 22 -0.68 3.93 -5.51
N GLU A 23 -1.45 4.72 -6.25
CA GLU A 23 -1.61 6.13 -5.92
C GLU A 23 -2.58 6.27 -4.76
N VAL A 24 -2.15 6.95 -3.70
CA VAL A 24 -2.93 7.15 -2.48
C VAL A 24 -3.14 8.64 -2.30
N LEU A 25 -4.40 9.07 -2.31
CA LEU A 25 -4.79 10.43 -1.95
C LEU A 25 -4.65 10.64 -0.44
N LEU A 26 -4.19 11.82 -0.06
CA LEU A 26 -4.16 12.26 1.34
C LEU A 26 -5.35 13.20 1.55
N ILE A 27 -6.23 12.84 2.47
CA ILE A 27 -7.50 13.54 2.69
C ILE A 27 -7.51 14.06 4.13
N GLY A 28 -7.32 15.37 4.29
CA GLY A 28 -7.29 15.99 5.61
C GLY A 28 -5.90 15.93 6.25
N ASP A 29 -5.85 15.79 7.56
CA ASP A 29 -4.61 15.72 8.35
C ASP A 29 -4.33 14.27 8.77
N ASP A 30 -3.77 13.52 7.83
CA ASP A 30 -3.46 12.09 7.97
C ASP A 30 -2.25 11.80 8.89
N GLY A 31 -1.58 12.83 9.43
CA GLY A 31 -0.39 12.68 10.27
C GLY A 31 0.84 12.13 9.54
N VAL A 32 0.81 12.10 8.20
CA VAL A 32 1.91 11.64 7.35
C VAL A 32 3.03 12.69 7.33
N PRO A 33 4.29 12.31 7.58
CA PRO A 33 5.42 13.24 7.48
C PRO A 33 5.53 13.88 6.09
N PRO A 34 5.76 15.20 5.98
CA PRO A 34 5.78 15.91 4.69
C PRO A 34 6.78 15.37 3.67
N GLU A 35 7.87 14.74 4.10
CA GLU A 35 8.85 14.10 3.21
C GLU A 35 8.29 12.92 2.42
N PHE A 36 7.19 12.33 2.87
CA PHE A 36 6.48 11.23 2.21
C PHE A 36 5.27 11.68 1.41
N THR A 37 5.04 12.99 1.26
CA THR A 37 3.89 13.54 0.54
C THR A 37 4.33 14.31 -0.70
N ALA A 38 3.45 14.38 -1.70
CA ALA A 38 3.64 15.16 -2.92
C ALA A 38 2.31 15.75 -3.39
N GLN A 39 2.37 16.83 -4.18
CA GLN A 39 1.18 17.34 -4.88
C GLN A 39 1.08 16.71 -6.26
N ASN A 40 -0.11 16.22 -6.60
CA ASN A 40 -0.44 15.80 -7.95
C ASN A 40 -0.74 17.01 -8.86
N HIS A 41 -0.92 16.77 -10.15
CA HIS A 41 -1.12 17.84 -11.13
C HIS A 41 -2.47 18.56 -11.02
N TRP A 42 -3.41 18.06 -10.22
CA TRP A 42 -4.68 18.71 -9.90
C TRP A 42 -4.62 19.50 -8.59
N GLY A 43 -3.45 19.56 -7.92
CA GLY A 43 -3.26 20.24 -6.64
C GLY A 43 -3.72 19.44 -5.41
N GLY A 44 -4.04 18.16 -5.58
CA GLY A 44 -4.33 17.23 -4.49
C GLY A 44 -3.06 16.67 -3.87
N TRP A 45 -3.09 16.40 -2.57
CA TRP A 45 -1.99 15.73 -1.87
C TRP A 45 -2.08 14.22 -2.05
N VAL A 46 -0.93 13.59 -2.31
CA VAL A 46 -0.78 12.15 -2.47
C VAL A 46 0.45 11.65 -1.71
N MET A 47 0.51 10.36 -1.44
CA MET A 47 1.77 9.71 -1.04
C MET A 47 2.81 9.90 -2.16
N HIS A 48 4.01 10.34 -1.79
CA HIS A 48 5.12 10.55 -2.71
C HIS A 48 5.58 9.20 -3.28
N ARG A 49 5.52 9.06 -4.60
CA ARG A 49 6.03 7.92 -5.35
C ARG A 49 7.37 8.28 -5.97
N LEU A 50 8.38 7.45 -5.73
CA LEU A 50 9.72 7.61 -6.28
C LEU A 50 9.79 7.09 -7.72
N ASP A 51 10.91 7.35 -8.39
CA ASP A 51 11.13 6.98 -9.80
C ASP A 51 11.08 5.46 -10.07
N ASP A 52 11.24 4.65 -9.03
CA ASP A 52 11.12 3.19 -9.10
C ASP A 52 9.68 2.69 -8.98
N GLY A 53 8.70 3.59 -8.96
CA GLY A 53 7.26 3.27 -8.93
C GLY A 53 6.72 2.91 -7.54
N TRP A 54 7.54 3.07 -6.50
CA TRP A 54 7.18 2.72 -5.12
C TRP A 54 6.99 3.96 -4.24
N CYS A 55 6.12 3.84 -3.26
CA CYS A 55 5.97 4.83 -2.20
C CYS A 55 7.31 5.11 -1.49
N ALA A 56 7.57 6.38 -1.18
CA ALA A 56 8.76 6.84 -0.49
C ALA A 56 8.93 6.25 0.92
N ALA A 57 7.83 5.84 1.57
CA ALA A 57 7.84 5.24 2.90
C ALA A 57 8.06 3.71 2.91
N LEU A 58 8.36 3.09 1.77
CA LEU A 58 8.63 1.65 1.69
C LEU A 58 10.12 1.34 1.95
N ASP A 59 10.41 0.41 2.85
CA ASP A 59 11.75 -0.18 2.98
C ASP A 59 11.97 -1.24 1.89
N ARG A 60 12.93 -1.00 0.99
CA ARG A 60 13.25 -1.90 -0.14
C ARG A 60 13.88 -3.23 0.28
N ARG A 61 14.42 -3.34 1.49
CA ARG A 61 15.04 -4.57 1.99
C ARG A 61 14.01 -5.50 2.59
N THR A 62 13.06 -4.94 3.33
CA THR A 62 12.03 -5.73 4.02
C THR A 62 10.72 -5.82 3.25
N MET A 63 10.52 -4.93 2.27
CA MET A 63 9.26 -4.75 1.55
C MET A 63 8.10 -4.42 2.50
N LEU A 64 8.39 -3.72 3.59
CA LEU A 64 7.41 -3.26 4.59
C LEU A 64 7.38 -1.73 4.67
N CYS A 65 6.21 -1.18 4.98
CA CYS A 65 6.06 0.25 5.20
C CYS A 65 6.75 0.67 6.51
N THR A 66 7.61 1.68 6.44
CA THR A 66 8.37 2.19 7.60
C THR A 66 7.53 3.07 8.52
N ILE A 67 6.40 3.59 8.03
CA ILE A 67 5.46 4.45 8.77
C ILE A 67 4.16 3.72 9.12
N TYR A 68 4.20 2.40 9.35
CA TYR A 68 3.01 1.56 9.49
C TYR A 68 1.95 2.10 10.49
N GLU A 69 2.39 2.71 11.59
CA GLU A 69 1.54 3.33 12.62
C GLU A 69 0.96 4.69 12.20
N ASN A 70 1.72 5.45 11.40
CA ASN A 70 1.39 6.78 10.89
C ASN A 70 0.92 6.73 9.42
N ARG A 71 0.37 5.59 9.00
CA ARG A 71 -0.18 5.46 7.65
C ARG A 71 -1.41 6.37 7.50
N PRO A 72 -1.58 6.97 6.31
CA PRO A 72 -2.78 7.74 6.02
C PRO A 72 -4.02 6.84 6.08
N ASP A 73 -5.19 7.45 6.24
CA ASP A 73 -6.44 6.72 6.47
C ASP A 73 -6.72 5.71 5.35
N ILE A 74 -6.50 6.07 4.09
CA ILE A 74 -6.67 5.14 2.95
C ILE A 74 -5.77 3.89 3.08
N CYS A 75 -4.51 4.07 3.50
CA CYS A 75 -3.58 2.95 3.71
C CYS A 75 -3.93 2.12 4.95
N ARG A 76 -4.66 2.69 5.91
CA ARG A 76 -5.16 2.02 7.11
C ARG A 76 -6.44 1.23 6.79
N ASP A 77 -7.30 1.74 5.93
CA ASP A 77 -8.50 1.05 5.47
C ASP A 77 -8.18 -0.12 4.53
N TYR A 78 -7.04 -0.04 3.82
CA TYR A 78 -6.52 -1.14 3.02
C TYR A 78 -5.98 -2.29 3.89
N GLN A 79 -6.85 -3.24 4.24
CA GLN A 79 -6.52 -4.36 5.13
C GLN A 79 -5.87 -5.53 4.37
N ALA A 80 -4.84 -6.12 4.99
CA ALA A 80 -4.18 -7.30 4.46
C ALA A 80 -5.16 -8.49 4.39
N GLY A 81 -5.29 -9.08 3.21
CA GLY A 81 -6.19 -10.20 2.96
C GLY A 81 -7.63 -9.82 2.64
N ASP A 82 -7.97 -8.53 2.62
CA ASP A 82 -9.26 -8.07 2.11
C ASP A 82 -9.32 -8.10 0.57
N SER A 83 -10.49 -7.85 -0.02
CA SER A 83 -10.72 -7.94 -1.47
C SER A 83 -9.69 -7.17 -2.28
N ASP A 84 -9.42 -5.92 -1.92
CA ASP A 84 -8.50 -5.05 -2.65
C ASP A 84 -7.06 -5.54 -2.52
N CYS A 85 -6.69 -6.10 -1.36
CA CYS A 85 -5.39 -6.74 -1.13
C CYS A 85 -5.21 -7.96 -2.04
N LEU A 86 -6.20 -8.84 -2.09
CA LEU A 86 -6.14 -10.05 -2.90
C LEU A 86 -6.13 -9.75 -4.40
N GLU A 87 -6.90 -8.75 -4.84
CA GLU A 87 -6.91 -8.30 -6.24
C GLU A 87 -5.53 -7.80 -6.67
N GLN A 88 -4.90 -6.90 -5.89
CA GLN A 88 -3.58 -6.37 -6.25
C GLN A 88 -2.50 -7.46 -6.27
N ARG A 89 -2.58 -8.44 -5.38
CA ARG A 89 -1.68 -9.60 -5.40
C ARG A 89 -1.87 -10.44 -6.66
N SER A 90 -3.11 -10.62 -7.10
CA SER A 90 -3.44 -11.32 -8.35
C SER A 90 -2.88 -10.59 -9.57
N LEU A 91 -3.06 -9.27 -9.65
CA LEU A 91 -2.52 -8.43 -10.73
C LEU A 91 -0.99 -8.46 -10.78
N LEU A 92 -0.33 -8.46 -9.62
CA LEU A 92 1.12 -8.57 -9.53
C LEU A 92 1.61 -9.90 -10.11
N LEU A 93 1.00 -11.02 -9.72
CA LEU A 93 1.36 -12.34 -10.23
C LEU A 93 1.19 -12.41 -11.76
N ASN A 94 0.10 -11.86 -12.28
CA ASN A 94 -0.15 -11.80 -13.73
C ASN A 94 0.88 -10.95 -14.49
N SER A 95 1.49 -9.98 -13.82
CA SER A 95 2.53 -9.12 -14.40
C SER A 95 3.92 -9.80 -14.43
N ILE A 96 4.14 -10.85 -13.63
CA ILE A 96 5.41 -11.60 -13.57
C ILE A 96 5.44 -12.77 -14.57
N VAL A 97 4.27 -13.30 -14.94
CA VAL A 97 4.14 -14.48 -15.82
C VAL A 97 3.95 -14.16 -17.30
N ASN A 98 3.95 -12.87 -17.68
CA ASN A 98 3.98 -12.39 -19.07
C ASN A 98 5.35 -11.80 -19.40
#